data_AF-A0A024HM11-F1
#
_entry.id   AF-A0A024HM11-F1
#
_cell.length_a   1.000
_cell.length_b   1.000
_cell.length_c   1.000
_cell.angle_alpha   90.00
_cell.angle_beta   90.00
_cell.angle_gamma   90.00
#
_symmetry.space_group_name_H-M   'P 1'
#
loop_
_entity.id
_entity.type
_entity.pdbx_description
1 polymer ?
#
loop_
_entity_poly.entity_id
_entity_poly.type
_entity_poly.pdbx_seq_one_letter_code
_entity_poly.pdbx_strand_id
1 'polypeptide(L)'
;MPEHAPRIALVPGASRGVGKGIAEALGAAGMTVYVSGRSLQSGGAQLRGQVMHGSIHETAAAIDAAGGKGISVQCDHSDDAQVRALFARIEAEQGRLDLLVNNVTFIHDQLIDPGPFWEKPLDLVNILDVGLRSAYVASYYAAPLLLRAPNALVAFVSSFGAGCYMHGPAYGAQKAGVDKFAADMAIDFEDTAVAAVSLWLGPQLTERTAIAGQARAEQYEAFLAMAETPQFNGRILKALLEDPELPKLSGQTLVSAELALRYGIQEAGGRQPPSWREQLGAPRVQHPARVV
;
A
#
# COMPACT_ATOMS: atom_id res chain seq x y z
N MET A 1 0.64 33.15 3.88
CA MET A 1 -0.03 32.30 2.86
C MET A 1 -1.18 31.61 3.56
N PRO A 2 -2.38 31.42 2.95
CA PRO A 2 -3.42 30.67 3.62
C PRO A 2 -2.88 29.24 3.83
N GLU A 3 -2.75 28.87 5.09
CA GLU A 3 -2.37 27.53 5.51
C GLU A 3 -3.45 26.59 4.96
N HIS A 4 -3.12 25.84 3.91
CA HIS A 4 -4.05 24.85 3.37
C HIS A 4 -4.27 23.82 4.46
N ALA A 5 -5.54 23.51 4.77
CA ALA A 5 -5.88 22.49 5.75
C ALA A 5 -5.12 21.19 5.42
N PRO A 6 -4.56 20.47 6.42
CA PRO A 6 -3.82 19.25 6.21
C PRO A 6 -4.59 18.26 5.32
N ARG A 7 -3.86 17.56 4.42
CA ARG A 7 -4.45 16.46 3.66
C ARG A 7 -4.73 15.27 4.58
N ILE A 8 -5.77 14.53 4.25
CA ILE A 8 -6.29 13.41 5.03
C ILE A 8 -6.00 12.11 4.29
N ALA A 9 -5.27 11.19 4.92
CA ALA A 9 -4.97 9.88 4.38
C ALA A 9 -5.52 8.75 5.24
N LEU A 10 -5.85 7.63 4.62
CA LEU A 10 -6.11 6.35 5.28
C LEU A 10 -5.14 5.30 4.73
N VAL A 11 -4.42 4.64 5.65
CA VAL A 11 -3.52 3.52 5.33
C VAL A 11 -3.95 2.28 6.09
N PRO A 12 -4.74 1.38 5.47
CA PRO A 12 -5.03 0.05 5.99
C PRO A 12 -3.79 -0.82 6.13
N GLY A 13 -3.74 -1.60 7.22
CA GLY A 13 -2.62 -2.50 7.52
C GLY A 13 -1.35 -1.78 7.96
N ALA A 14 -1.47 -0.58 8.53
CA ALA A 14 -0.33 0.27 8.88
C ALA A 14 0.25 0.02 10.29
N SER A 15 -0.05 -1.11 10.93
CA SER A 15 0.55 -1.43 12.24
C SER A 15 2.05 -1.80 12.16
N ARG A 16 2.55 -2.18 10.97
CA ARG A 16 3.94 -2.59 10.72
C ARG A 16 4.27 -2.63 9.22
N GLY A 17 5.54 -2.91 8.88
CA GLY A 17 6.00 -3.12 7.50
C GLY A 17 5.74 -1.93 6.58
N VAL A 18 5.39 -2.24 5.32
CA VAL A 18 5.17 -1.23 4.25
C VAL A 18 4.14 -0.18 4.66
N GLY A 19 2.98 -0.60 5.16
CA GLY A 19 1.91 0.31 5.56
C GLY A 19 2.33 1.28 6.66
N LYS A 20 3.11 0.81 7.65
CA LYS A 20 3.63 1.67 8.72
C LYS A 20 4.55 2.75 8.15
N GLY A 21 5.53 2.40 7.33
CA GLY A 21 6.44 3.40 6.78
C GLY A 21 5.78 4.36 5.81
N ILE A 22 4.79 3.90 5.02
CA ILE A 22 3.97 4.80 4.21
C ILE A 22 3.27 5.82 5.13
N ALA A 23 2.60 5.35 6.19
CA ALA A 23 1.89 6.22 7.11
C ALA A 23 2.82 7.24 7.80
N GLU A 24 4.01 6.80 8.25
CA GLU A 24 5.03 7.68 8.84
C GLU A 24 5.51 8.75 7.86
N ALA A 25 5.78 8.39 6.60
CA ALA A 25 6.24 9.35 5.59
C ALA A 25 5.15 10.36 5.21
N LEU A 26 3.88 9.95 5.16
CA LEU A 26 2.75 10.87 4.98
C LEU A 26 2.59 11.79 6.19
N GLY A 27 2.78 11.25 7.41
CA GLY A 27 2.84 12.01 8.65
C GLY A 27 3.92 13.08 8.65
N ALA A 28 5.15 12.71 8.25
CA ALA A 28 6.27 13.64 8.11
C ALA A 28 6.03 14.76 7.09
N ALA A 29 5.07 14.57 6.16
CA ALA A 29 4.61 15.59 5.23
C ALA A 29 3.49 16.49 5.81
N GLY A 30 3.17 16.36 7.10
CA GLY A 30 2.16 17.16 7.80
C GLY A 30 0.72 16.69 7.59
N MET A 31 0.51 15.46 7.09
CA MET A 31 -0.84 14.94 6.84
C MET A 31 -1.51 14.45 8.15
N THR A 32 -2.85 14.48 8.15
CA THR A 32 -3.63 13.66 9.09
C THR A 32 -3.77 12.26 8.51
N VAL A 33 -3.33 11.25 9.25
CA VAL A 33 -3.23 9.87 8.76
C VAL A 33 -3.99 8.93 9.68
N TYR A 34 -5.05 8.32 9.15
CA TYR A 34 -5.74 7.20 9.78
C TYR A 34 -4.92 5.92 9.55
N VAL A 35 -4.53 5.30 10.67
CA VAL A 35 -3.76 4.06 10.73
C VAL A 35 -4.72 2.98 11.19
N SER A 36 -5.08 2.04 10.30
CA SER A 36 -6.01 0.96 10.65
C SER A 36 -5.40 -0.43 10.60
N GLY A 37 -5.87 -1.31 11.49
CA GLY A 37 -5.43 -2.68 11.59
C GLY A 37 -5.90 -3.35 12.87
N ARG A 38 -5.55 -4.62 13.05
CA ARG A 38 -6.02 -5.45 14.18
C ARG A 38 -5.17 -5.32 15.44
N SER A 39 -3.87 -5.07 15.29
CA SER A 39 -2.92 -5.09 16.40
C SER A 39 -2.95 -3.78 17.20
N LEU A 40 -3.59 -3.83 18.36
CA LEU A 40 -3.60 -2.75 19.34
C LEU A 40 -2.32 -2.68 20.18
N GLN A 41 -1.72 -3.82 20.47
CA GLN A 41 -0.53 -3.93 21.31
C GLN A 41 0.62 -4.56 20.52
N SER A 42 1.85 -4.13 20.83
CA SER A 42 3.06 -4.69 20.23
C SER A 42 3.22 -6.16 20.62
N GLY A 43 3.71 -6.99 19.69
CA GLY A 43 4.01 -8.40 19.95
C GLY A 43 2.83 -9.37 19.95
N GLY A 44 1.61 -8.90 19.63
CA GLY A 44 0.44 -9.78 19.47
C GLY A 44 0.40 -10.59 18.18
N ALA A 45 1.36 -10.39 17.26
CA ALA A 45 1.46 -11.12 16.01
C ALA A 45 2.74 -11.97 16.00
N GLN A 46 2.69 -13.13 15.34
CA GLN A 46 3.82 -14.03 15.17
C GLN A 46 4.04 -14.38 13.70
N LEU A 47 5.29 -14.60 13.33
CA LEU A 47 5.71 -15.12 12.04
C LEU A 47 6.74 -16.20 12.28
N ARG A 48 6.45 -17.46 11.89
CA ARG A 48 7.35 -18.61 12.08
C ARG A 48 7.84 -18.74 13.54
N GLY A 49 6.95 -18.49 14.50
CA GLY A 49 7.26 -18.54 15.93
C GLY A 49 8.04 -17.33 16.48
N GLN A 50 8.38 -16.35 15.64
CA GLN A 50 9.01 -15.10 16.08
C GLN A 50 7.96 -14.01 16.29
N VAL A 51 8.13 -13.21 17.33
CA VAL A 51 7.24 -12.10 17.65
C VAL A 51 7.42 -10.98 16.64
N MET A 52 6.30 -10.52 16.06
CA MET A 52 6.26 -9.33 15.22
C MET A 52 5.87 -8.12 16.07
N HIS A 53 6.77 -7.15 16.15
CA HIS A 53 6.52 -5.87 16.81
C HIS A 53 5.65 -4.96 15.93
N GLY A 54 5.17 -3.86 16.52
CA GLY A 54 4.35 -2.87 15.85
C GLY A 54 2.87 -2.97 16.22
N SER A 55 2.25 -1.81 16.45
CA SER A 55 0.82 -1.62 16.66
C SER A 55 0.33 -0.37 15.93
N ILE A 56 -0.99 -0.23 15.79
CA ILE A 56 -1.59 0.99 15.24
C ILE A 56 -1.31 2.21 16.13
N HIS A 57 -1.21 2.04 17.46
CA HIS A 57 -0.95 3.13 18.39
C HIS A 57 0.50 3.63 18.31
N GLU A 58 1.48 2.71 18.25
CA GLU A 58 2.88 3.08 18.05
C GLU A 58 3.08 3.83 16.73
N THR A 59 2.40 3.41 15.66
CA THR A 59 2.49 4.08 14.36
C THR A 59 1.84 5.47 14.39
N ALA A 60 0.66 5.61 15.03
CA ALA A 60 0.04 6.92 15.20
C ALA A 60 0.94 7.88 16.01
N ALA A 61 1.58 7.40 17.08
CA ALA A 61 2.51 8.20 17.87
C ALA A 61 3.76 8.60 17.06
N ALA A 62 4.27 7.71 16.20
CA ALA A 62 5.38 8.03 15.30
C ALA A 62 5.00 9.12 14.27
N ILE A 63 3.75 9.11 13.80
CA ILE A 63 3.22 10.15 12.91
C ILE A 63 3.13 11.50 13.62
N ASP A 64 2.63 11.53 14.86
CA ASP A 64 2.59 12.76 15.66
C ASP A 64 4.00 13.30 15.89
N ALA A 65 4.96 12.43 16.23
CA ALA A 65 6.36 12.80 16.42
C ALA A 65 7.04 13.31 15.13
N ALA A 66 6.56 12.87 13.96
CA ALA A 66 7.05 13.31 12.66
C ALA A 66 6.44 14.66 12.21
N GLY A 67 5.52 15.25 12.98
CA GLY A 67 4.88 16.54 12.67
C GLY A 67 3.54 16.44 11.94
N GLY A 68 3.00 15.23 11.77
CA GLY A 68 1.65 14.99 11.27
C GLY A 68 0.64 14.80 12.39
N LYS A 69 -0.52 14.23 12.05
CA LYS A 69 -1.53 13.81 13.03
C LYS A 69 -1.91 12.35 12.81
N GLY A 70 -1.53 11.47 13.73
CA GLY A 70 -1.81 10.04 13.67
C GLY A 70 -3.14 9.69 14.35
N ILE A 71 -4.03 9.01 13.64
CA ILE A 71 -5.30 8.53 14.21
C ILE A 71 -5.36 7.01 14.08
N SER A 72 -5.16 6.32 15.19
CA SER A 72 -5.25 4.85 15.23
C SER A 72 -6.71 4.40 15.30
N VAL A 73 -7.09 3.44 14.45
CA VAL A 73 -8.43 2.84 14.44
C VAL A 73 -8.33 1.32 14.33
N GLN A 74 -8.88 0.60 15.31
CA GLN A 74 -8.99 -0.85 15.20
C GLN A 74 -9.95 -1.21 14.07
N CYS A 75 -9.50 -2.04 13.13
CA CYS A 75 -10.33 -2.52 12.04
C CYS A 75 -9.78 -3.84 11.53
N ASP A 76 -10.62 -4.88 11.52
CA ASP A 76 -10.41 -6.06 10.71
C ASP A 76 -10.97 -5.83 9.30
N HIS A 77 -10.10 -5.75 8.31
CA HIS A 77 -10.48 -5.50 6.92
C HIS A 77 -11.14 -6.70 6.22
N SER A 78 -11.29 -7.84 6.91
CA SER A 78 -12.18 -8.93 6.49
C SER A 78 -13.65 -8.70 6.89
N ASP A 79 -13.93 -7.75 7.79
CA ASP A 79 -15.27 -7.43 8.29
C ASP A 79 -15.78 -6.11 7.69
N ASP A 80 -16.71 -6.20 6.75
CA ASP A 80 -17.26 -5.03 6.05
C ASP A 80 -17.94 -4.04 6.99
N ALA A 81 -18.51 -4.48 8.12
CA ALA A 81 -19.15 -3.59 9.07
C ALA A 81 -18.12 -2.72 9.79
N GLN A 82 -16.95 -3.29 10.12
CA GLN A 82 -15.82 -2.54 10.67
C GLN A 82 -15.22 -1.57 9.65
N VAL A 83 -15.07 -1.99 8.39
CA VAL A 83 -14.60 -1.11 7.31
C VAL A 83 -15.57 0.06 7.12
N ARG A 84 -16.88 -0.20 7.05
CA ARG A 84 -17.90 0.84 6.97
C ARG A 84 -17.83 1.82 8.14
N ALA A 85 -17.69 1.31 9.37
CA ALA A 85 -17.60 2.14 10.57
C ALA A 85 -16.35 3.03 10.56
N LEU A 86 -15.21 2.53 10.07
CA LEU A 86 -13.99 3.31 9.88
C LEU A 86 -14.22 4.50 8.94
N PHE A 87 -14.84 4.29 7.78
CA PHE A 87 -15.12 5.39 6.84
C PHE A 87 -16.19 6.36 7.36
N ALA A 88 -17.21 5.87 8.06
CA ALA A 88 -18.19 6.74 8.71
C ALA A 88 -17.55 7.66 9.76
N ARG A 89 -16.55 7.15 10.49
CA ARG A 89 -15.76 7.97 11.42
C ARG A 89 -14.92 9.03 10.70
N ILE A 90 -14.24 8.67 9.61
CA ILE A 90 -13.48 9.64 8.79
C ILE A 90 -14.41 10.73 8.25
N GLU A 91 -15.59 10.36 7.77
CA GLU A 91 -16.61 11.30 7.32
C GLU A 91 -17.03 12.26 8.43
N ALA A 92 -17.34 11.76 9.62
CA ALA A 92 -17.75 12.59 10.76
C ALA A 92 -16.64 13.53 11.25
N GLU A 93 -15.38 13.07 11.24
CA GLU A 93 -14.25 13.83 11.78
C GLU A 93 -13.62 14.80 10.77
N GLN A 94 -13.61 14.45 9.47
CA GLN A 94 -12.86 15.18 8.43
C GLN A 94 -13.73 15.65 7.27
N GLY A 95 -14.89 15.05 7.05
CA GLY A 95 -15.78 15.35 5.93
C GLY A 95 -15.29 14.91 4.55
N ARG A 96 -14.01 14.56 4.39
CA ARG A 96 -13.38 14.14 3.12
C ARG A 96 -12.24 13.15 3.34
N LEU A 97 -11.72 12.60 2.26
CA LEU A 97 -10.46 11.85 2.22
C LEU A 97 -9.66 12.32 1.00
N ASP A 98 -8.36 12.56 1.16
CA ASP A 98 -7.48 12.98 0.06
C ASP A 98 -6.67 11.78 -0.48
N LEU A 99 -6.38 10.76 0.34
CA LEU A 99 -5.60 9.59 -0.06
C LEU A 99 -6.09 8.30 0.61
N LEU A 100 -6.41 7.28 -0.18
CA LEU A 100 -6.54 5.89 0.27
C LEU A 100 -5.35 5.08 -0.22
N VAL A 101 -4.61 4.43 0.69
CA VAL A 101 -3.52 3.51 0.32
C VAL A 101 -3.92 2.07 0.62
N ASN A 102 -4.48 1.37 -0.36
CA ASN A 102 -4.82 -0.05 -0.27
C ASN A 102 -3.54 -0.90 -0.15
N ASN A 103 -3.10 -1.13 1.09
CA ASN A 103 -1.88 -1.87 1.45
C ASN A 103 -2.15 -3.16 2.25
N VAL A 104 -3.30 -3.25 2.94
CA VAL A 104 -3.61 -4.40 3.80
C VAL A 104 -3.63 -5.70 2.99
N THR A 105 -2.97 -6.73 3.51
CA THR A 105 -2.91 -8.04 2.85
C THR A 105 -2.67 -9.14 3.88
N PHE A 106 -3.31 -10.30 3.69
CA PHE A 106 -3.00 -11.53 4.39
C PHE A 106 -1.78 -12.18 3.75
N ILE A 107 -0.78 -12.51 4.58
CA ILE A 107 0.44 -13.19 4.12
C ILE A 107 0.65 -14.43 4.98
N HIS A 108 0.35 -15.60 4.38
CA HIS A 108 0.62 -16.89 5.01
C HIS A 108 2.14 -17.09 5.23
N ASP A 109 2.51 -17.75 6.32
CA ASP A 109 3.92 -17.97 6.71
C ASP A 109 4.73 -18.81 5.71
N GLN A 110 4.02 -19.63 4.95
CA GLN A 110 4.54 -20.51 3.90
C GLN A 110 4.39 -19.93 2.49
N LEU A 111 4.08 -18.64 2.34
CA LEU A 111 3.88 -18.00 1.03
C LEU A 111 5.08 -18.22 0.10
N ILE A 112 6.29 -18.09 0.63
CA ILE A 112 7.54 -18.19 -0.14
C ILE A 112 8.14 -19.60 -0.17
N ASP A 113 7.49 -20.56 0.47
CA ASP A 113 8.00 -21.94 0.48
C ASP A 113 7.89 -22.54 -0.93
N PRO A 114 8.89 -23.34 -1.33
CA PRO A 114 8.93 -23.94 -2.67
C PRO A 114 7.83 -24.98 -2.83
N GLY A 115 7.52 -25.29 -4.09
CA GLY A 115 6.54 -26.32 -4.45
C GLY A 115 5.33 -25.76 -5.20
N PRO A 116 4.60 -26.64 -5.88
CA PRO A 116 3.40 -26.25 -6.61
C PRO A 116 2.25 -25.92 -5.65
N PHE A 117 1.28 -25.12 -6.12
CA PHE A 117 0.22 -24.63 -5.25
C PHE A 117 -0.67 -25.73 -4.64
N TRP A 118 -0.81 -26.88 -5.30
CA TRP A 118 -1.60 -28.03 -4.81
C TRP A 118 -0.93 -28.80 -3.66
N GLU A 119 0.35 -28.54 -3.37
CA GLU A 119 1.09 -29.11 -2.25
C GLU A 119 1.28 -28.11 -1.09
N LYS A 120 0.89 -26.85 -1.30
CA LYS A 120 0.99 -25.79 -0.29
C LYS A 120 -0.32 -25.63 0.48
N PRO A 121 -0.32 -25.01 1.68
CA PRO A 121 -1.53 -24.82 2.46
C PRO A 121 -2.62 -24.07 1.67
N LEU A 122 -3.85 -24.60 1.72
CA LEU A 122 -4.99 -24.01 1.02
C LEU A 122 -5.27 -22.57 1.47
N ASP A 123 -4.96 -22.24 2.74
CA ASP A 123 -5.11 -20.91 3.34
C ASP A 123 -4.35 -19.80 2.61
N LEU A 124 -3.42 -20.12 1.70
CA LEU A 124 -2.81 -19.14 0.79
C LEU A 124 -3.84 -18.37 -0.04
N VAL A 125 -5.02 -18.95 -0.28
CA VAL A 125 -6.13 -18.29 -0.98
C VAL A 125 -6.70 -17.10 -0.20
N ASN A 126 -6.53 -17.05 1.12
CA ASN A 126 -7.10 -15.99 1.98
C ASN A 126 -6.51 -14.59 1.70
N ILE A 127 -5.42 -14.51 0.92
CA ILE A 127 -4.90 -13.24 0.37
C ILE A 127 -5.90 -12.56 -0.59
N LEU A 128 -6.80 -13.34 -1.20
CA LEU A 128 -7.88 -12.81 -2.02
C LEU A 128 -8.95 -12.14 -1.17
N ASP A 129 -9.25 -12.66 0.03
CA ASP A 129 -10.21 -12.03 0.94
C ASP A 129 -9.64 -10.77 1.59
N VAL A 130 -8.44 -10.89 2.19
CA VAL A 130 -7.72 -9.76 2.77
C VAL A 130 -6.55 -9.43 1.85
N GLY A 131 -6.79 -8.51 0.91
CA GLY A 131 -5.81 -8.08 -0.08
C GLY A 131 -6.45 -7.69 -1.41
N LEU A 132 -7.37 -8.52 -1.93
CA LEU A 132 -8.14 -8.17 -3.12
C LEU A 132 -9.53 -7.66 -2.75
N ARG A 133 -10.39 -8.52 -2.19
CA ARG A 133 -11.76 -8.17 -1.82
C ARG A 133 -11.81 -7.00 -0.84
N SER A 134 -11.01 -7.03 0.23
CA SER A 134 -10.93 -5.93 1.20
C SER A 134 -10.55 -4.59 0.56
N ALA A 135 -9.69 -4.59 -0.46
CA ALA A 135 -9.31 -3.37 -1.18
C ALA A 135 -10.48 -2.79 -1.98
N TYR A 136 -11.31 -3.64 -2.60
CA TYR A 136 -12.54 -3.21 -3.25
C TYR A 136 -13.52 -2.58 -2.25
N VAL A 137 -13.76 -3.25 -1.12
CA VAL A 137 -14.67 -2.76 -0.07
C VAL A 137 -14.19 -1.43 0.51
N ALA A 138 -12.88 -1.28 0.77
CA ALA A 138 -12.32 -0.03 1.22
C ALA A 138 -12.48 1.09 0.19
N SER A 139 -12.19 0.82 -1.09
CA SER A 139 -12.38 1.80 -2.17
C SER A 139 -13.84 2.21 -2.34
N TYR A 140 -14.78 1.26 -2.22
CA TYR A 140 -16.22 1.54 -2.30
C TYR A 140 -16.66 2.56 -1.25
N TYR A 141 -16.28 2.38 0.02
CA TYR A 141 -16.62 3.32 1.08
C TYR A 141 -15.79 4.60 1.05
N ALA A 142 -14.59 4.57 0.47
CA ALA A 142 -13.75 5.76 0.30
C ALA A 142 -14.24 6.69 -0.81
N ALA A 143 -14.82 6.16 -1.90
CA ALA A 143 -15.15 6.92 -3.09
C ALA A 143 -16.00 8.19 -2.81
N PRO A 144 -17.09 8.14 -2.01
CA PRO A 144 -17.87 9.35 -1.69
C PRO A 144 -17.07 10.42 -0.93
N LEU A 145 -16.06 10.03 -0.14
CA LEU A 145 -15.19 10.93 0.61
C LEU A 145 -14.11 11.54 -0.29
N LEU A 146 -13.55 10.73 -1.20
CA LEU A 146 -12.54 11.15 -2.18
C LEU A 146 -13.10 12.15 -3.17
N LEU A 147 -14.34 11.96 -3.64
CA LEU A 147 -15.03 12.88 -4.54
C LEU A 147 -15.26 14.27 -3.96
N ARG A 148 -15.14 14.44 -2.63
CA ARG A 148 -15.26 15.74 -1.95
C ARG A 148 -13.92 16.46 -1.78
N ALA A 149 -12.81 15.78 -2.05
CA ALA A 149 -11.49 16.41 -2.05
C ALA A 149 -11.25 17.13 -3.39
N PRO A 150 -10.54 18.27 -3.39
CA PRO A 150 -10.21 19.00 -4.63
C PRO A 150 -9.20 18.26 -5.51
N ASN A 151 -8.52 17.26 -4.95
CA ASN A 151 -7.57 16.38 -5.62
C ASN A 151 -7.36 15.15 -4.73
N ALA A 152 -7.61 13.95 -5.25
CA ALA A 152 -7.58 12.72 -4.45
C ALA A 152 -6.93 11.54 -5.17
N LEU A 153 -6.42 10.58 -4.40
CA LEU A 153 -5.78 9.38 -4.93
C LEU A 153 -6.26 8.11 -4.21
N VAL A 154 -6.61 7.10 -5.01
CA VAL A 154 -6.66 5.70 -4.58
C VAL A 154 -5.39 5.00 -5.08
N ALA A 155 -4.52 4.63 -4.16
CA ALA A 155 -3.29 3.91 -4.48
C ALA A 155 -3.39 2.46 -4.03
N PHE A 156 -3.16 1.53 -4.94
CA PHE A 156 -3.07 0.10 -4.64
C PHE A 156 -1.60 -0.32 -4.54
N VAL A 157 -1.19 -0.85 -3.39
CA VAL A 157 0.16 -1.39 -3.21
C VAL A 157 0.23 -2.78 -3.86
N SER A 158 0.92 -2.85 -4.99
CA SER A 158 1.03 -4.04 -5.81
C SER A 158 2.49 -4.48 -5.96
N SER A 159 2.77 -5.34 -6.94
CA SER A 159 4.05 -6.03 -7.09
C SER A 159 4.22 -6.50 -8.52
N PHE A 160 5.48 -6.67 -8.93
CA PHE A 160 5.85 -7.34 -10.17
C PHE A 160 5.22 -8.74 -10.33
N GLY A 161 4.82 -9.39 -9.24
CA GLY A 161 4.05 -10.64 -9.28
C GLY A 161 2.68 -10.56 -9.97
N ALA A 162 2.18 -9.36 -10.29
CA ALA A 162 1.04 -9.19 -11.21
C ALA A 162 1.41 -9.49 -12.67
N GLY A 163 2.66 -9.21 -13.05
CA GLY A 163 3.20 -9.39 -14.39
C GLY A 163 3.86 -10.75 -14.59
N CYS A 164 4.59 -11.25 -13.58
CA CYS A 164 5.35 -12.48 -13.64
C CYS A 164 4.91 -13.52 -12.60
N TYR A 165 5.38 -14.76 -12.73
CA TYR A 165 5.14 -15.76 -11.69
C TYR A 165 5.90 -15.40 -10.41
N MET A 166 5.16 -15.20 -9.32
CA MET A 166 5.72 -14.91 -8.01
C MET A 166 4.82 -15.50 -6.91
N HIS A 167 5.40 -16.31 -6.03
CA HIS A 167 4.78 -16.83 -4.80
C HIS A 167 3.49 -17.67 -4.94
N GLY A 168 3.06 -17.98 -6.16
CA GLY A 168 1.92 -18.84 -6.45
C GLY A 168 0.69 -18.10 -6.99
N PRO A 169 -0.34 -18.84 -7.42
CA PRO A 169 -1.45 -18.28 -8.20
C PRO A 169 -2.30 -17.29 -7.41
N ALA A 170 -2.56 -17.53 -6.12
CA ALA A 170 -3.36 -16.62 -5.30
C ALA A 170 -2.69 -15.25 -5.11
N TYR A 171 -1.36 -15.22 -4.93
CA TYR A 171 -0.59 -13.98 -4.84
C TYR A 171 -0.63 -13.20 -6.15
N GLY A 172 -0.31 -13.87 -7.27
CA GLY A 172 -0.37 -13.24 -8.58
C GLY A 172 -1.76 -12.73 -8.95
N ALA A 173 -2.81 -13.51 -8.65
CA ALA A 173 -4.20 -13.11 -8.86
C ALA A 173 -4.59 -11.89 -8.01
N GLN A 174 -4.17 -11.83 -6.73
CA GLN A 174 -4.40 -10.66 -5.90
C GLN A 174 -3.74 -9.41 -6.50
N LYS A 175 -2.46 -9.50 -6.90
CA LYS A 175 -1.69 -8.36 -7.43
C LYS A 175 -2.23 -7.90 -8.78
N ALA A 176 -2.51 -8.82 -9.70
CA ALA A 176 -3.14 -8.50 -10.97
C ALA A 176 -4.56 -7.94 -10.79
N GLY A 177 -5.30 -8.41 -9.78
CA GLY A 177 -6.64 -7.93 -9.46
C GLY A 177 -6.64 -6.47 -8.97
N VAL A 178 -5.72 -6.08 -8.10
CA VAL A 178 -5.64 -4.67 -7.66
C VAL A 178 -5.09 -3.74 -8.75
N ASP A 179 -4.24 -4.23 -9.65
CA ASP A 179 -3.88 -3.51 -10.88
C ASP A 179 -5.12 -3.25 -11.75
N LYS A 180 -6.00 -4.26 -11.87
CA LYS A 180 -7.25 -4.12 -12.61
C LYS A 180 -8.23 -3.18 -11.92
N PHE A 181 -8.29 -3.16 -10.58
CA PHE A 181 -9.08 -2.16 -9.86
C PHE A 181 -8.61 -0.74 -10.13
N ALA A 182 -7.29 -0.48 -10.15
CA ALA A 182 -6.80 0.84 -10.53
C ALA A 182 -7.28 1.25 -11.92
N ALA A 183 -7.16 0.35 -12.90
CA ALA A 183 -7.60 0.57 -14.28
C ALA A 183 -9.11 0.83 -14.40
N ASP A 184 -9.94 0.02 -13.74
CA ASP A 184 -11.40 0.10 -13.88
C ASP A 184 -11.99 1.24 -13.07
N MET A 185 -11.54 1.43 -11.82
CA MET A 185 -12.02 2.54 -11.00
C MET A 185 -11.60 3.89 -11.59
N ALA A 186 -10.50 3.95 -12.35
CA ALA A 186 -10.14 5.16 -13.09
C ALA A 186 -11.18 5.55 -14.14
N ILE A 187 -11.86 4.58 -14.75
CA ILE A 187 -13.00 4.83 -15.66
C ILE A 187 -14.18 5.40 -14.88
N ASP A 188 -14.50 4.83 -13.71
CA ASP A 188 -15.58 5.32 -12.84
C ASP A 188 -15.30 6.74 -12.29
N PHE A 189 -14.02 7.10 -12.17
CA PHE A 189 -13.57 8.42 -11.73
C PHE A 189 -13.28 9.41 -12.87
N GLU A 190 -13.60 9.07 -14.12
CA GLU A 190 -13.47 10.01 -15.25
C GLU A 190 -14.22 11.32 -14.99
N ASP A 191 -13.61 12.43 -15.41
CA ASP A 191 -14.10 13.80 -15.18
C ASP A 191 -14.25 14.22 -13.70
N THR A 192 -13.67 13.46 -12.77
CA THR A 192 -13.58 13.83 -11.34
C THR A 192 -12.16 14.26 -10.95
N ALA A 193 -11.99 14.72 -9.71
CA ALA A 193 -10.67 15.04 -9.13
C ALA A 193 -9.93 13.83 -8.56
N VAL A 194 -10.48 12.62 -8.71
CA VAL A 194 -9.94 11.39 -8.12
C VAL A 194 -9.16 10.62 -9.18
N ALA A 195 -7.92 10.24 -8.86
CA ALA A 195 -7.16 9.28 -9.64
C ALA A 195 -7.07 7.94 -8.93
N ALA A 196 -6.98 6.85 -9.70
CA ALA A 196 -6.72 5.51 -9.18
C ALA A 196 -5.45 4.95 -9.85
N VAL A 197 -4.50 4.47 -9.05
CA VAL A 197 -3.22 3.94 -9.56
C VAL A 197 -2.82 2.67 -8.83
N SER A 198 -2.11 1.78 -9.52
CA SER A 198 -1.39 0.69 -8.86
C SER A 198 0.09 1.04 -8.78
N LEU A 199 0.73 0.76 -7.63
CA LEU A 199 2.14 1.02 -7.39
C LEU A 199 2.88 -0.29 -7.16
N TRP A 200 3.71 -0.68 -8.12
CA TRP A 200 4.62 -1.81 -8.02
C TRP A 200 5.86 -1.40 -7.24
N LEU A 201 6.05 -2.08 -6.12
CA LEU A 201 7.20 -1.84 -5.24
C LEU A 201 8.37 -2.75 -5.60
N GLY A 202 9.59 -2.28 -5.30
CA GLY A 202 10.77 -3.14 -5.24
C GLY A 202 10.75 -4.08 -4.02
N PRO A 203 11.82 -4.86 -3.80
CA PRO A 203 12.01 -5.60 -2.55
C PRO A 203 11.94 -4.65 -1.35
N GLN A 204 11.21 -5.02 -0.29
CA GLN A 204 10.95 -4.12 0.85
C GLN A 204 11.78 -4.50 2.08
N LEU A 205 12.35 -3.50 2.75
CA LEU A 205 12.96 -3.64 4.08
C LEU A 205 11.89 -3.60 5.16
N THR A 206 11.47 -4.76 5.64
CA THR A 206 10.42 -4.91 6.66
C THR A 206 10.86 -5.91 7.71
N GLU A 207 10.16 -5.95 8.83
CA GLU A 207 10.37 -6.93 9.89
C GLU A 207 10.23 -8.36 9.34
N ARG A 208 9.26 -8.59 8.44
CA ARG A 208 9.05 -9.89 7.79
C ARG A 208 10.22 -10.29 6.90
N THR A 209 10.76 -9.38 6.09
CA THR A 209 11.88 -9.69 5.19
C THR A 209 13.20 -9.81 5.94
N ALA A 210 13.37 -9.07 7.05
CA ALA A 210 14.50 -9.26 7.96
C ALA A 210 14.51 -10.67 8.59
N ILE A 211 13.36 -11.13 9.11
CA ILE A 211 13.21 -12.48 9.68
C ILE A 211 13.48 -13.56 8.61
N ALA A 212 12.95 -13.39 7.39
CA ALA A 212 13.19 -14.33 6.30
C ALA A 212 14.66 -14.34 5.84
N GLY A 213 15.32 -13.18 5.85
CA GLY A 213 16.72 -13.00 5.45
C GLY A 213 17.75 -13.62 6.41
N GLN A 214 17.43 -13.71 7.71
CA GLN A 214 18.29 -14.36 8.71
C GLN A 214 18.58 -15.84 8.39
N ALA A 215 17.73 -16.50 7.61
CA ALA A 215 17.94 -17.88 7.16
C ALA A 215 18.97 -18.00 6.01
N ARG A 216 19.43 -16.90 5.39
CA ARG A 216 20.34 -16.88 4.22
C ARG A 216 21.26 -15.64 4.22
N ALA A 217 22.26 -15.64 5.11
CA ALA A 217 23.10 -14.47 5.41
C ALA A 217 23.78 -13.81 4.18
N GLU A 218 24.39 -14.58 3.27
CA GLU A 218 25.09 -14.00 2.09
C GLU A 218 24.14 -13.34 1.07
N GLN A 219 22.90 -13.84 0.97
CA GLN A 219 21.88 -13.26 0.09
C GLN A 219 21.26 -11.99 0.69
N TYR A 220 21.44 -11.79 1.99
CA TYR A 220 20.82 -10.70 2.73
C TYR A 220 21.52 -9.35 2.48
N GLU A 221 22.86 -9.30 2.39
CA GLU A 221 23.57 -8.02 2.10
C GLU A 221 23.24 -7.47 0.71
N ALA A 222 23.25 -8.32 -0.31
CA ALA A 222 22.85 -7.93 -1.66
C ALA A 222 21.38 -7.47 -1.71
N PHE A 223 20.50 -8.14 -0.95
CA PHE A 223 19.10 -7.74 -0.80
C PHE A 223 18.97 -6.36 -0.15
N LEU A 224 19.71 -6.09 0.93
CA LEU A 224 19.69 -4.80 1.64
C LEU A 224 20.10 -3.64 0.73
N ALA A 225 21.11 -3.85 -0.14
CA ALA A 225 21.58 -2.82 -1.05
C ALA A 225 20.52 -2.39 -2.08
N MET A 226 19.64 -3.31 -2.48
CA MET A 226 18.65 -3.08 -3.54
C MET A 226 17.23 -2.80 -3.01
N ALA A 227 16.95 -3.11 -1.75
CA ALA A 227 15.62 -3.00 -1.17
C ALA A 227 15.22 -1.54 -0.86
N GLU A 228 13.94 -1.26 -0.92
CA GLU A 228 13.34 0.02 -0.58
C GLU A 228 12.93 0.02 0.90
N THR A 229 13.07 1.16 1.55
CA THR A 229 12.46 1.42 2.85
C THR A 229 10.95 1.64 2.67
N PRO A 230 10.11 1.17 3.60
CA PRO A 230 8.68 1.49 3.62
C PRO A 230 8.37 2.99 3.48
N GLN A 231 9.17 3.86 4.10
CA GLN A 231 9.01 5.32 4.06
C GLN A 231 9.31 5.92 2.68
N PHE A 232 10.20 5.31 1.90
CA PHE A 232 10.46 5.71 0.51
C PHE A 232 9.18 5.68 -0.32
N ASN A 233 8.38 4.63 -0.16
CA ASN A 233 7.12 4.47 -0.89
C ASN A 233 6.04 5.48 -0.46
N GLY A 234 6.01 5.86 0.83
CA GLY A 234 5.11 6.93 1.27
C GLY A 234 5.49 8.31 0.70
N ARG A 235 6.79 8.60 0.56
CA ARG A 235 7.27 9.83 -0.10
C ARG A 235 6.89 9.88 -1.58
N ILE A 236 6.95 8.75 -2.29
CA ILE A 236 6.49 8.64 -3.68
C ILE A 236 4.98 8.88 -3.77
N LEU A 237 4.18 8.25 -2.92
CA LEU A 237 2.73 8.46 -2.91
C LEU A 237 2.34 9.90 -2.60
N LYS A 238 3.07 10.56 -1.69
CA LYS A 238 2.90 11.99 -1.40
C LYS A 238 3.17 12.83 -2.64
N ALA A 239 4.30 12.60 -3.32
CA ALA A 239 4.66 13.33 -4.54
C ALA A 239 3.67 13.06 -5.68
N LEU A 240 3.22 11.82 -5.83
CA LEU A 240 2.22 11.43 -6.83
C LEU A 240 0.87 12.12 -6.60
N LEU A 241 0.41 12.20 -5.34
CA LEU A 241 -0.80 12.95 -4.96
C LEU A 241 -0.66 14.46 -5.22
N GLU A 242 0.55 14.99 -5.37
CA GLU A 242 0.81 16.41 -5.70
C GLU A 242 1.19 16.63 -7.16
N ASP A 243 1.25 15.56 -7.96
CA ASP A 243 1.64 15.64 -9.36
C ASP A 243 0.54 16.38 -10.16
N PRO A 244 0.85 17.50 -10.83
CA PRO A 244 -0.13 18.19 -11.67
C PRO A 244 -0.62 17.32 -12.83
N GLU A 245 0.12 16.27 -13.19
CA GLU A 245 -0.20 15.32 -14.24
C GLU A 245 -0.87 14.05 -13.70
N LEU A 246 -1.26 14.01 -12.41
CA LEU A 246 -1.94 12.87 -11.79
C LEU A 246 -3.15 12.35 -12.59
N PRO A 247 -4.02 13.20 -13.19
CA PRO A 247 -5.12 12.71 -14.03
C PRO A 247 -4.66 11.84 -15.21
N LYS A 248 -3.49 12.12 -15.79
CA LYS A 248 -2.93 11.33 -16.90
C LYS A 248 -2.37 9.98 -16.43
N LEU A 249 -2.06 9.87 -15.15
CA LEU A 249 -1.54 8.65 -14.52
C LEU A 249 -2.67 7.75 -13.99
N SER A 250 -3.89 8.26 -13.90
CA SER A 250 -5.05 7.47 -13.49
C SER A 250 -5.25 6.25 -14.41
N GLY A 251 -5.56 5.12 -13.80
CA GLY A 251 -5.72 3.82 -14.46
C GLY A 251 -4.42 3.06 -14.71
N GLN A 252 -3.27 3.66 -14.43
CA GLN A 252 -1.98 3.05 -14.71
C GLN A 252 -1.41 2.26 -13.53
N THR A 253 -0.61 1.26 -13.88
CA THR A 253 0.31 0.60 -12.97
C THR A 253 1.70 1.24 -13.12
N LEU A 254 2.21 1.80 -12.03
CA LEU A 254 3.44 2.58 -11.96
C LEU A 254 4.50 1.85 -11.13
N VAL A 255 5.78 2.05 -11.43
CA VAL A 255 6.90 1.45 -10.68
C VAL A 255 7.49 2.49 -9.72
N SER A 256 7.60 2.15 -8.43
CA SER A 256 8.10 3.04 -7.37
C SER A 256 9.46 3.66 -7.73
N ALA A 257 10.44 2.84 -8.11
CA ALA A 257 11.79 3.30 -8.45
C ALA A 257 11.82 4.27 -9.65
N GLU A 258 10.91 4.12 -10.61
CA GLU A 258 10.84 4.99 -11.79
C GLU A 258 10.16 6.33 -11.45
N LEU A 259 9.10 6.30 -10.63
CA LEU A 259 8.51 7.52 -10.07
C LEU A 259 9.50 8.26 -9.18
N ALA A 260 10.32 7.55 -8.42
CA ALA A 260 11.35 8.16 -7.59
C ALA A 260 12.34 8.97 -8.43
N LEU A 261 12.78 8.44 -9.58
CA LEU A 261 13.61 9.19 -10.53
C LEU A 261 12.87 10.43 -11.07
N ARG A 262 11.60 10.27 -11.46
CA ARG A 262 10.76 11.37 -11.96
C ARG A 262 10.62 12.51 -10.94
N TYR A 263 10.46 12.18 -9.66
CA TYR A 263 10.25 13.16 -8.59
C TYR A 263 11.54 13.56 -7.85
N GLY A 264 12.71 13.05 -8.23
CA GLY A 264 13.97 13.31 -7.55
C GLY A 264 14.02 12.78 -6.11
N ILE A 265 13.31 11.70 -5.81
CA ILE A 265 13.25 11.07 -4.49
C ILE A 265 14.31 9.99 -4.38
N GLN A 266 15.12 10.08 -3.33
CA GLN A 266 16.19 9.14 -3.02
C GLN A 266 16.01 8.53 -1.62
N GLU A 267 16.64 7.38 -1.40
CA GLU A 267 16.81 6.80 -0.08
C GLU A 267 17.88 7.55 0.73
N ALA A 268 18.01 7.21 2.02
CA ALA A 268 19.07 7.74 2.86
C ALA A 268 20.46 7.53 2.22
N GLY A 269 21.34 8.52 2.37
CA GLY A 269 22.67 8.50 1.75
C GLY A 269 22.68 8.68 0.24
N GLY A 270 21.59 9.16 -0.37
CA GLY A 270 21.51 9.42 -1.82
C GLY A 270 21.33 8.16 -2.67
N ARG A 271 21.00 7.02 -2.05
CA ARG A 271 20.83 5.76 -2.75
C ARG A 271 19.57 5.79 -3.62
N GLN A 272 19.68 5.28 -4.84
CA GLN A 272 18.57 5.16 -5.79
C GLN A 272 18.24 3.67 -5.98
N PRO A 273 17.09 3.18 -5.49
CA PRO A 273 16.64 1.82 -5.78
C PRO A 273 16.49 1.58 -7.30
N PRO A 274 16.88 0.41 -7.83
CA PRO A 274 16.74 0.10 -9.24
C PRO A 274 15.29 -0.21 -9.61
N SER A 275 14.91 0.06 -10.87
CA SER A 275 13.70 -0.54 -11.43
C SER A 275 13.95 -2.01 -11.74
N TRP A 276 12.96 -2.86 -11.44
CA TRP A 276 12.99 -4.29 -11.74
C TRP A 276 12.26 -4.65 -13.04
N ARG A 277 11.93 -3.64 -13.85
CA ARG A 277 11.19 -3.81 -15.11
C ARG A 277 11.86 -4.77 -16.07
N GLU A 278 13.19 -4.70 -16.21
CA GLU A 278 13.92 -5.56 -17.15
C GLU A 278 13.95 -7.02 -16.69
N GLN A 279 14.08 -7.25 -15.37
CA GLN A 279 14.24 -8.59 -14.79
C GLN A 279 12.91 -9.29 -14.54
N LEU A 280 11.89 -8.53 -14.10
CA LEU A 280 10.60 -9.07 -13.65
C LEU A 280 9.42 -8.68 -14.56
N GLY A 281 9.68 -7.90 -15.60
CA GLY A 281 8.70 -7.50 -16.60
C GLY A 281 8.09 -6.13 -16.38
N ALA A 282 7.47 -5.60 -17.43
CA ALA A 282 6.77 -4.32 -17.42
C ALA A 282 5.32 -4.47 -16.95
N PRO A 283 4.73 -3.41 -16.35
CA PRO A 283 3.30 -3.28 -16.18
C PRO A 283 2.52 -3.59 -17.46
N ARG A 284 1.40 -4.31 -17.31
CA ARG A 284 0.55 -4.66 -18.44
C ARG A 284 -0.18 -3.42 -18.95
N VAL A 285 -0.24 -3.28 -20.27
CA VAL A 285 -1.07 -2.26 -20.92
C VAL A 285 -2.51 -2.76 -20.94
N GLN A 286 -3.43 -1.98 -20.37
CA GLN A 286 -4.85 -2.31 -20.37
C GLN A 286 -5.44 -2.11 -21.77
N HIS A 287 -6.30 -3.04 -22.19
CA HIS A 287 -6.98 -2.91 -23.47
C HIS A 287 -8.02 -1.77 -23.38
N PRO A 288 -8.09 -0.85 -24.37
CA PRO A 288 -8.97 0.32 -24.31
C PRO A 288 -10.47 0.01 -24.52
N ALA A 289 -10.85 -1.26 -24.67
CA ALA A 289 -12.23 -1.62 -24.96
C ALA A 289 -13.08 -1.51 -23.70
N ARG A 290 -14.27 -0.93 -23.84
CA ARG A 290 -15.25 -0.78 -22.77
C ARG A 290 -16.52 -1.53 -23.13
N VAL A 291 -17.07 -2.27 -22.17
CA VAL A 291 -18.40 -2.89 -22.26
C VAL A 291 -19.29 -2.06 -21.36
N VAL A 292 -19.98 -1.08 -21.95
CA VAL A 292 -20.86 -0.11 -21.29
C VAL A 292 -22.28 -0.24 -21.79
#